data_AF-A0A0F9BAL2-F1
#
_entry.id   AF-A0A0F9BAL2-F1
#
_cell.length_a   1.000
_cell.length_b   1.000
_cell.length_c   1.000
_cell.angle_alpha   90.00
_cell.angle_beta   90.00
_cell.angle_gamma   90.00
#
_symmetry.space_group_name_H-M   'P 1'
#
loop_
_entity.id
_entity.type
_entity.pdbx_description
1 polymer ?
#
loop_
_entity_poly.entity_id
_entity_poly.type
_entity_poly.pdbx_seq_one_letter_code
_entity_poly.pdbx_strand_id
1 'polypeptide(L)' 'GLPRTVGPQTAAYAEAYHEDTGERIRDRYCVQLKPDGTYSLQKLSDPNDWNIFQSALNLHRWYYASH' A
#
# COMPACT_ATOMS: atom_id res chain seq x y z
N GLY A 1 -9.74 -10.27 -8.87
CA GLY A 1 -8.35 -10.05 -8.44
C GLY A 1 -8.31 -8.84 -7.54
N LEU A 2 -7.27 -8.71 -6.70
CA LEU A 2 -7.11 -7.52 -5.86
C LEU A 2 -6.84 -6.26 -6.70
N PRO A 3 -7.32 -5.08 -6.27
CA PRO A 3 -6.92 -3.83 -6.89
C PRO A 3 -5.39 -3.66 -6.83
N ARG A 4 -4.76 -3.25 -7.93
CA ARG A 4 -3.29 -3.07 -7.99
C ARG A 4 -2.76 -2.01 -7.01
N THR A 5 -3.65 -1.17 -6.48
CA THR A 5 -3.33 -0.09 -5.55
C THR A 5 -3.11 -0.55 -4.10
N VAL A 6 -3.59 -1.73 -3.70
CA VAL A 6 -3.52 -2.19 -2.30
C VAL A 6 -2.10 -2.49 -1.83
N GLY A 7 -1.23 -2.96 -2.73
CA GLY A 7 0.19 -3.15 -2.46
C GLY A 7 0.86 -1.82 -2.11
N PRO A 8 0.90 -0.85 -3.04
CA PRO A 8 1.48 0.47 -2.78
C PRO A 8 0.88 1.19 -1.56
N GLN A 9 -0.45 1.14 -1.38
CA GLN A 9 -1.10 1.79 -0.25
C GLN A 9 -0.67 1.19 1.10
N THR A 10 -0.62 -0.14 1.21
CA THR A 10 -0.20 -0.79 2.47
C THR A 10 1.30 -0.63 2.73
N ALA A 11 2.13 -0.53 1.68
CA ALA A 11 3.55 -0.20 1.84
C ALA A 11 3.73 1.21 2.39
N ALA A 12 2.95 2.19 1.90
CA ALA A 12 3.00 3.55 2.42
C ALA A 12 2.62 3.65 3.89
N TYR A 13 1.58 2.95 4.33
CA TYR A 13 1.23 2.90 5.76
C TYR A 13 2.30 2.20 6.60
N ALA A 14 2.98 1.18 6.06
CA ALA A 14 4.08 0.53 6.77
C ALA A 14 5.27 1.47 6.97
N GLU A 15 5.62 2.29 5.96
CA GLU A 15 6.67 3.31 6.08
C GLU A 15 6.25 4.44 7.03
N ALA A 16 5.01 4.94 6.94
CA ALA A 16 4.49 5.95 7.86
C ALA A 16 4.49 5.45 9.32
N TYR A 17 4.07 4.20 9.55
CA TYR A 17 4.15 3.58 10.88
C TYR A 17 5.59 3.49 11.38
N HIS A 18 6.54 3.16 10.50
CA HIS A 18 7.96 3.13 10.86
C HIS A 18 8.51 4.52 11.20
N GLU A 19 8.12 5.55 10.46
CA GLU A 19 8.49 6.94 10.74
C GLU A 19 7.94 7.42 12.09
N ASP A 20 6.69 7.08 12.40
CA ASP A 20 6.01 7.53 13.63
C ASP A 20 6.50 6.78 14.89
N THR A 21 6.83 5.49 14.77
CA THR A 21 7.06 4.60 15.94
C THR A 21 8.48 4.04 16.03
N GLY A 22 9.24 4.05 14.93
CA GLY A 22 10.52 3.34 14.80
C GLY A 22 10.38 1.82 14.58
N GLU A 23 9.18 1.25 14.71
CA GLU A 23 8.93 -0.19 14.52
C GLU A 23 8.74 -0.54 13.03
N ARG A 24 9.08 -1.76 12.63
CA ARG A 24 8.89 -2.23 11.25
C ARG A 24 7.74 -3.23 11.16
N ILE A 25 6.83 -2.99 10.23
CA ILE A 25 5.78 -3.96 9.88
C ILE A 25 6.44 -5.20 9.25
N ARG A 26 6.19 -6.36 9.86
CA ARG A 26 6.76 -7.64 9.39
C ARG A 26 6.12 -8.13 8.09
N ASP A 27 4.79 -8.06 8.00
CA ASP A 27 4.04 -8.59 6.87
C ASP A 27 2.84 -7.68 6.56
N ARG A 28 2.55 -7.51 5.28
CA ARG A 28 1.37 -6.79 4.78
C ARG A 28 0.38 -7.77 4.15
N TYR A 29 -0.91 -7.50 4.33
CA TYR A 29 -1.98 -8.35 3.80
C TYR A 29 -3.14 -7.51 3.26
N CYS A 30 -3.91 -8.11 2.34
CA CYS A 30 -5.21 -7.61 1.93
C CYS A 30 -6.28 -8.67 2.23
N VAL A 31 -7.36 -8.25 2.87
CA VAL A 31 -8.57 -9.07 3.06
C VAL A 31 -9.57 -8.68 1.98
N GLN A 32 -9.96 -9.66 1.16
CA GLN A 32 -11.04 -9.49 0.19
C GLN A 32 -12.28 -10.22 0.69
N LEU A 33 -13.33 -9.47 0.98
CA LEU A 33 -14.66 -10.00 1.28
C LEU A 33 -15.34 -10.46 -0.01
N LYS A 34 -16.02 -11.60 0.04
CA LYS A 34 -16.74 -12.18 -1.10
C LYS A 34 -18.25 -12.09 -0.90
N PRO A 35 -19.05 -12.08 -1.99
CA PRO A 35 -20.51 -12.02 -1.88
C PRO A 35 -21.15 -13.20 -1.14
N ASP A 36 -20.47 -14.35 -1.07
CA ASP A 36 -20.94 -15.57 -0.40
C ASP A 36 -20.71 -15.56 1.13
N GLY A 37 -20.28 -14.42 1.68
CA GLY A 37 -19.98 -14.28 3.12
C GLY A 37 -18.62 -14.85 3.53
N THR A 38 -17.83 -15.38 2.61
CA THR A 38 -16.44 -15.80 2.88
C THR A 38 -15.46 -14.66 2.65
N TYR A 39 -14.19 -14.87 2.99
CA TYR A 39 -13.10 -13.96 2.67
C TYR A 39 -11.89 -14.71 2.12
N SER A 40 -11.02 -13.98 1.42
CA SER A 40 -9.67 -14.43 1.12
C SER A 40 -8.65 -13.45 1.68
N LEU A 41 -7.64 -13.98 2.37
CA LEU A 41 -6.48 -13.22 2.82
C LEU A 41 -5.35 -13.43 1.80
N GLN A 42 -4.78 -12.34 1.29
CA GLN A 42 -3.64 -12.40 0.39
C GLN A 42 -2.47 -11.64 0.99
N LYS A 43 -1.29 -12.27 1.00
CA LYS A 43 -0.04 -11.63 1.41
C LYS A 43 0.41 -10.67 0.32
N LEU A 44 0.84 -9.47 0.71
CA LEU A 44 1.38 -8.45 -0.17
C LEU A 44 2.90 -8.42 0.03
N SER A 45 3.65 -8.92 -0.95
CA SER A 45 5.09 -9.13 -0.84
C SER A 45 5.89 -8.59 -2.03
N ASP A 46 5.26 -7.77 -2.90
CA ASP A 46 5.99 -7.17 -4.01
C ASP A 46 6.98 -6.13 -3.45
N PRO A 47 8.29 -6.29 -3.65
CA PRO A 47 9.29 -5.33 -3.17
C PRO A 47 9.17 -3.95 -3.84
N ASN A 48 8.46 -3.84 -4.98
CA ASN A 48 8.28 -2.58 -5.69
C ASN A 48 7.12 -1.73 -5.18
N ASP A 49 6.28 -2.25 -4.27
CA ASP A 49 5.09 -1.54 -3.78
C ASP A 49 5.43 -0.13 -3.26
N TRP A 50 6.53 -0.01 -2.49
CA TRP A 50 6.98 1.29 -1.98
C TRP A 50 7.42 2.24 -3.10
N ASN A 51 8.22 1.76 -4.05
CA ASN A 51 8.69 2.56 -5.18
C ASN A 51 7.52 3.05 -6.05
N ILE A 52 6.50 2.21 -6.23
CA ILE A 52 5.27 2.57 -6.96
C ILE A 52 4.52 3.67 -6.22
N PHE A 53 4.37 3.56 -4.89
CA PHE A 53 3.72 4.60 -4.09
C PHE A 53 4.48 5.93 -4.19
N GLN A 54 5.80 5.91 -4.02
CA GLN A 54 6.62 7.12 -4.14
C GLN A 54 6.49 7.77 -5.52
N SER A 55 6.49 6.97 -6.59
CA SER A 55 6.32 7.46 -7.96
C SER A 55 4.97 8.15 -8.15
N ALA A 56 3.89 7.55 -7.65
CA ALA A 56 2.55 8.14 -7.68
C ALA A 56 2.46 9.43 -6.85
N LEU A 57 3.06 9.44 -5.65
CA LEU A 57 3.11 10.61 -4.79
C LEU A 57 3.88 11.77 -5.43
N ASN A 58 4.99 11.48 -6.11
CA ASN A 58 5.77 12.48 -6.83
C ASN A 58 4.98 13.08 -7.99
N LEU A 59 4.28 12.26 -8.78
CA LEU A 59 3.43 12.74 -9.87
C LEU A 59 2.28 13.60 -9.34
N HIS A 60 1.63 13.16 -8.25
CA HIS A 60 0.59 13.93 -7.58
C HIS A 60 1.12 15.30 -7.11
N ARG A 61 2.24 15.31 -6.39
CA ARG A 61 2.88 16.55 -5.94
C ARG A 61 3.24 17.47 -7.10
N TRP A 62 3.80 16.93 -8.19
CA TRP A 62 4.11 17.74 -9.37
C TRP A 62 2.86 18.38 -9.99
N TYR A 63 1.80 17.59 -10.17
CA TYR A 63 0.54 18.06 -10.75
C TYR A 63 -0.12 19.18 -9.91
N TYR A 64 -0.09 19.04 -8.58
CA TYR A 64 -0.73 20.00 -7.68
C TYR A 64 0.18 21.14 -7.19
N ALA A 65 1.50 21.03 -7.29
CA ALA A 65 2.43 22.11 -6.96
C ALA A 65 2.58 23.14 -8.11
N SER A 66 2.08 22.81 -9.30
CA SER A 66 2.10 23.68 -10.48
C SER A 66 0.79 24.46 -10.70
N HIS A 67 -0.11 24.43 -9.71
CA HIS A 67 -1.33 25.24 -9.60
C HIS A 67 -1.31 26.03 -8.28
#